data_AF-A0A8J8FZ79-F1
#
_entry.id   AF-A0A8J8FZ79-F1
#
_cell.length_a   1.000
_cell.length_b   1.000
_cell.length_c   1.000
_cell.angle_alpha   90.00
_cell.angle_beta   90.00
_cell.angle_gamma   90.00
#
_symmetry.space_group_name_H-M   'P 1'
#
loop_
_entity.id
_entity.type
_entity.pdbx_description
1 polymer ?
#
loop_
_entity_poly.entity_id
_entity_poly.type
_entity_poly.pdbx_seq_one_letter_code
_entity_poly.pdbx_strand_id
1 'polypeptide(L)'
;MLKTELGDIVKTYLKAREDFEHLIGGSPENYRILLFINPELHISINRVMEITGTPQAILTAEQITNLKSARISDFLPIGKETIYNSLPTLIYLSVPSYDLNEEQELTLRVMLVHALAHAYMNEKTESNSARTLAQLYQIDVILKELMTNNVFKLNQNSASKHVWAWQYFQDLIGVIRLFTECGVEDFYTPPENARKYTLFNNFSIEAINLLSERAKLSRRKHLHELIDEGFAHYVQMKELEYLLDKGEYKLVKNEEGKQIKYPNDLKAFLAPPIGEISVAMIDRLTTKIDDEKEMFEKLFSYKSDLEFLQEFTWDEVKDLLAVNKNLHSEHVVESWHSSKSRWTDIWSVYAYGWRMIEEYTRKIYRKKYTNFGQLLDDNPAITSKGYVRVDEKKVYVFEVNDYGVGIDQLLILHNHMSLYRDDFRTILPAFADIIVFKKIGGIHVATLFAVHKTKHQPLSPYNIPVITRAVQVTKRKDAYKFDLDEEEEDKIDVSRVDYNYLRKLTQPQRGAISYLIKEGMFEL
;
A
#
# COMPACT_ATOMS: atom_id res chain seq x y z
N MET A 1 31.47 9.07 -20.77
CA MET A 1 31.22 9.49 -19.38
C MET A 1 30.35 8.47 -18.68
N LEU A 2 29.06 8.31 -19.00
CA LEU A 2 28.18 7.31 -18.34
C LEU A 2 28.68 5.84 -18.35
N LYS A 3 29.35 5.37 -19.42
CA LYS A 3 29.87 3.98 -19.49
C LYS A 3 31.08 3.72 -18.58
N THR A 4 31.88 4.74 -18.29
CA THR A 4 33.04 4.63 -17.39
C THR A 4 32.62 4.76 -15.93
N GLU A 5 31.60 5.56 -15.64
CA GLU A 5 31.09 5.83 -14.28
C GLU A 5 30.31 4.66 -13.65
N LEU A 6 29.83 3.71 -14.46
CA LEU A 6 29.10 2.52 -14.00
C LEU A 6 29.92 1.22 -14.12
N GLY A 7 31.22 1.31 -14.43
CA GLY A 7 32.06 0.16 -14.75
C GLY A 7 32.07 -0.91 -13.65
N ASP A 8 32.30 -0.49 -12.40
CA ASP A 8 32.35 -1.40 -11.24
C ASP A 8 30.99 -2.00 -10.90
N ILE A 9 29.91 -1.21 -11.03
CA ILE A 9 28.54 -1.69 -10.81
C ILE A 9 28.19 -2.76 -11.85
N VAL A 10 28.48 -2.53 -13.13
CA VAL A 10 28.24 -3.50 -14.20
C VAL A 10 29.06 -4.76 -13.99
N LYS A 11 30.34 -4.63 -13.61
CA LYS A 11 31.21 -5.77 -13.30
C LYS A 11 30.67 -6.60 -12.14
N THR A 12 30.22 -5.93 -11.07
CA THR A 12 29.63 -6.58 -9.89
C THR A 12 28.34 -7.33 -10.26
N TYR A 13 27.51 -6.73 -11.11
CA TYR A 13 26.32 -7.37 -11.65
C TYR A 13 26.63 -8.62 -12.49
N LEU A 14 27.64 -8.57 -13.35
CA LEU A 14 28.04 -9.73 -14.16
C LEU A 14 28.50 -10.88 -13.27
N LYS A 15 29.31 -10.59 -12.23
CA LYS A 15 29.70 -11.58 -11.23
C LYS A 15 28.48 -12.18 -10.52
N ALA A 16 27.60 -11.33 -9.96
CA ALA A 16 26.39 -11.78 -9.27
C ALA A 16 25.52 -12.69 -10.14
N ARG A 17 25.43 -12.41 -11.46
CA ARG A 17 24.72 -13.27 -12.40
C ARG A 17 25.41 -14.63 -12.60
N GLU A 18 26.74 -14.64 -12.73
CA GLU A 18 27.53 -15.88 -12.82
C GLU A 18 27.39 -16.72 -11.54
N ASP A 19 27.45 -16.11 -10.37
CA ASP A 19 27.27 -16.82 -9.09
C ASP A 19 25.86 -17.39 -8.97
N PHE A 20 24.84 -16.60 -9.30
CA PHE A 20 23.45 -17.07 -9.30
C PHE A 20 23.27 -18.27 -10.24
N GLU A 21 23.80 -18.20 -11.46
CA GLU A 21 23.72 -19.31 -12.42
C GLU A 21 24.44 -20.57 -11.92
N HIS A 22 25.58 -20.40 -11.25
CA HIS A 22 26.29 -21.50 -10.60
C HIS A 22 25.48 -22.14 -9.47
N LEU A 23 24.85 -21.33 -8.61
CA LEU A 23 24.06 -21.81 -7.46
C LEU A 23 22.76 -22.50 -7.89
N ILE A 24 22.05 -21.94 -8.86
CA ILE A 24 20.69 -22.37 -9.22
C ILE A 24 20.66 -23.26 -10.48
N GLY A 25 21.70 -23.21 -11.31
CA GLY A 25 21.75 -23.90 -12.60
C GLY A 25 20.98 -23.18 -13.71
N GLY A 26 20.64 -21.90 -13.53
CA GLY A 26 20.00 -21.04 -14.52
C GLY A 26 19.97 -19.58 -14.09
N SER A 27 19.60 -18.69 -15.01
CA SER A 27 19.52 -17.24 -14.80
C SER A 27 18.11 -16.71 -15.12
N PRO A 28 17.62 -15.66 -14.44
CA PRO A 28 16.40 -14.95 -14.84
C PRO A 28 16.64 -14.13 -16.11
N GLU A 29 15.60 -13.95 -16.93
CA GLU A 29 15.68 -13.22 -18.22
C GLU A 29 14.69 -12.05 -18.35
N ASN A 30 13.72 -11.94 -17.45
CA ASN A 30 12.59 -11.02 -17.53
C ASN A 30 12.54 -10.07 -16.33
N TYR A 31 13.56 -9.22 -16.22
CA TYR A 31 13.62 -8.17 -15.20
C TYR A 31 14.25 -6.88 -15.73
N ARG A 32 14.10 -5.80 -14.95
CA ARG A 32 14.71 -4.50 -15.21
C ARG A 32 15.28 -3.93 -13.92
N ILE A 33 16.51 -3.44 -13.99
CA ILE A 33 17.18 -2.76 -12.89
C ILE A 33 17.16 -1.24 -13.14
N LEU A 34 16.63 -0.48 -12.19
CA LEU A 34 16.69 0.98 -12.15
C LEU A 34 17.66 1.40 -11.04
N LEU A 35 18.75 2.04 -11.45
CA LEU A 35 19.78 2.55 -10.55
C LEU A 35 19.49 4.01 -10.18
N PHE A 36 19.46 4.30 -8.88
CA PHE A 36 19.31 5.65 -8.34
C PHE A 36 20.65 6.16 -7.82
N ILE A 37 21.07 7.30 -8.35
CA ILE A 37 22.18 8.09 -7.80
C ILE A 37 21.73 8.83 -6.54
N ASN A 38 20.43 9.19 -6.45
CA ASN A 38 19.84 9.83 -5.28
C ASN A 38 19.02 8.81 -4.46
N PRO A 39 19.51 8.39 -3.28
CA PRO A 39 18.80 7.44 -2.42
C PRO A 39 17.41 7.93 -1.95
N GLU A 40 17.17 9.23 -1.84
CA GLU A 40 15.87 9.76 -1.45
C GLU A 40 14.77 9.41 -2.47
N LEU A 41 15.12 9.35 -3.76
CA LEU A 41 14.18 8.95 -4.82
C LEU A 41 13.83 7.46 -4.70
N HIS A 42 14.80 6.62 -4.36
CA HIS A 42 14.57 5.20 -4.11
C HIS A 42 13.67 4.99 -2.89
N ILE A 43 13.96 5.65 -1.76
CA ILE A 43 13.10 5.61 -0.56
C ILE A 43 11.66 6.02 -0.90
N SER A 44 11.50 7.04 -1.76
CA SER A 44 10.18 7.48 -2.24
C SER A 44 9.40 6.34 -2.90
N ILE A 45 10.06 5.57 -3.78
CA ILE A 45 9.44 4.47 -4.53
C ILE A 45 9.05 3.33 -3.59
N ASN A 46 9.95 2.95 -2.68
CA ASN A 46 9.66 1.92 -1.67
C ASN A 46 8.39 2.27 -0.88
N ARG A 47 8.33 3.49 -0.35
CA ARG A 47 7.17 3.98 0.40
C ARG A 47 5.87 4.02 -0.41
N VAL A 48 5.94 4.35 -1.69
CA VAL A 48 4.77 4.31 -2.59
C VAL A 48 4.28 2.87 -2.75
N MET A 49 5.20 1.93 -2.95
CA MET A 49 4.90 0.50 -3.08
C MET A 49 4.28 -0.06 -1.79
N GLU A 50 4.84 0.24 -0.62
CA GLU A 50 4.31 -0.18 0.68
C GLU A 50 2.84 0.24 0.88
N ILE A 51 2.48 1.46 0.46
CA ILE A 51 1.12 2.00 0.66
C ILE A 51 0.13 1.51 -0.40
N THR A 52 0.57 1.39 -1.65
CA THR A 52 -0.37 1.26 -2.79
C THR A 52 -0.26 -0.05 -3.54
N GLY A 53 0.75 -0.86 -3.19
CA GLY A 53 1.05 -2.11 -3.85
C GLY A 53 1.68 -1.95 -5.23
N THR A 54 1.91 -0.75 -5.76
CA THR A 54 2.63 -0.55 -7.03
C THR A 54 3.50 0.72 -6.99
N PRO A 55 4.62 0.77 -7.72
CA PRO A 55 5.47 1.97 -7.78
C PRO A 55 4.84 3.12 -8.59
N GLN A 56 3.81 2.83 -9.38
CA GLN A 56 3.18 3.80 -10.29
C GLN A 56 1.83 4.29 -9.83
N ALA A 57 1.28 3.80 -8.71
CA ALA A 57 -0.02 4.25 -8.26
C ALA A 57 -0.02 5.76 -7.92
N ILE A 58 -1.15 6.41 -8.18
CA ILE A 58 -1.35 7.82 -7.85
C ILE A 58 -1.68 7.94 -6.36
N LEU A 59 -0.89 8.73 -5.63
CA LEU A 59 -1.10 9.00 -4.21
C LEU A 59 -1.87 10.29 -4.01
N THR A 60 -2.70 10.34 -2.97
CA THR A 60 -3.30 11.59 -2.50
C THR A 60 -2.25 12.50 -1.82
N ALA A 61 -2.54 13.81 -1.71
CA ALA A 61 -1.72 14.80 -0.99
C ALA A 61 -1.49 14.39 0.48
N GLU A 62 -2.51 13.87 1.14
CA GLU A 62 -2.41 13.40 2.52
C GLU A 62 -1.48 12.20 2.62
N GLN A 63 -1.59 11.22 1.72
CA GLN A 63 -0.64 10.10 1.67
C GLN A 63 0.80 10.60 1.45
N ILE A 64 1.00 11.56 0.55
CA ILE A 64 2.32 12.17 0.32
C ILE A 64 2.82 12.90 1.56
N THR A 65 1.95 13.62 2.27
CA THR A 65 2.31 14.36 3.49
C THR A 65 2.72 13.42 4.59
N ASN A 66 1.93 12.36 4.82
CA ASN A 66 2.23 11.31 5.80
C ASN A 66 3.56 10.61 5.47
N LEU A 67 3.80 10.33 4.18
CA LEU A 67 5.08 9.78 3.72
C LEU A 67 6.25 10.74 3.95
N LYS A 68 6.08 12.04 3.69
CA LYS A 68 7.10 13.05 3.96
C LYS A 68 7.40 13.19 5.46
N SER A 69 6.39 13.15 6.33
CA SER A 69 6.63 13.15 7.78
C SER A 69 7.33 11.88 8.25
N ALA A 70 7.04 10.73 7.63
CA ALA A 70 7.71 9.48 7.95
C ALA A 70 9.19 9.46 7.54
N ARG A 71 9.61 10.24 6.52
CA ARG A 71 11.03 10.39 6.14
C ARG A 71 11.91 11.00 7.22
N ILE A 72 11.34 11.81 8.11
CA ILE A 72 12.11 12.43 9.19
C ILE A 72 12.45 11.38 10.28
N SER A 73 11.83 10.19 10.18
CA SER A 73 11.97 9.07 11.11
C SER A 73 12.72 7.91 10.40
N ASP A 74 13.95 8.16 9.94
CA ASP A 74 14.71 7.17 9.17
C ASP A 74 15.12 5.95 10.02
N PHE A 75 14.24 4.95 10.03
CA PHE A 75 14.53 3.58 10.46
C PHE A 75 14.74 2.60 9.29
N LEU A 76 14.60 3.07 8.05
CA LEU A 76 14.93 2.26 6.87
C LEU A 76 16.43 2.44 6.56
N PRO A 77 17.20 1.36 6.41
CA PRO A 77 18.59 1.48 5.95
C PRO A 77 18.60 2.14 4.58
N ILE A 78 19.40 3.20 4.44
CA ILE A 78 19.75 3.78 3.14
C ILE A 78 20.45 2.67 2.36
N GLY A 79 19.82 2.18 1.29
CA GLY A 79 20.46 1.23 0.38
C GLY A 79 19.83 -0.16 0.26
N LYS A 80 18.74 -0.53 0.96
CA LYS A 80 18.05 -1.80 0.67
C LYS A 80 17.42 -1.77 -0.72
N GLU A 81 17.60 -2.80 -1.53
CA GLU A 81 16.88 -3.01 -2.77
C GLU A 81 15.37 -2.94 -2.57
N THR A 82 14.67 -2.43 -3.57
CA THR A 82 13.20 -2.48 -3.58
C THR A 82 12.80 -3.27 -4.79
N ILE A 83 12.07 -4.35 -4.57
CA ILE A 83 11.70 -5.27 -5.62
C ILE A 83 10.19 -5.22 -5.79
N TYR A 84 9.77 -4.86 -7.00
CA TYR A 84 8.41 -5.02 -7.42
C TYR A 84 8.31 -6.34 -8.19
N ASN A 85 7.74 -7.35 -7.53
CA ASN A 85 7.67 -8.74 -7.97
C ASN A 85 6.69 -8.95 -9.15
N SER A 86 6.78 -8.11 -10.17
CA SER A 86 6.01 -8.22 -11.42
C SER A 86 6.74 -9.03 -12.48
N LEU A 87 6.12 -9.12 -13.66
CA LEU A 87 6.71 -9.70 -14.86
C LEU A 87 6.67 -8.67 -16.02
N PRO A 88 7.79 -8.00 -16.39
CA PRO A 88 9.14 -8.15 -15.85
C PRO A 88 9.24 -7.74 -14.38
N THR A 89 10.16 -8.34 -13.62
CA THR A 89 10.47 -7.91 -12.25
C THR A 89 11.17 -6.56 -12.29
N LEU A 90 10.71 -5.59 -11.50
CA LEU A 90 11.36 -4.28 -11.44
C LEU A 90 12.16 -4.17 -10.16
N ILE A 91 13.47 -3.98 -10.32
CA ILE A 91 14.44 -3.90 -9.23
C ILE A 91 14.90 -2.45 -9.14
N TYR A 92 14.68 -1.82 -8.00
CA TYR A 92 15.12 -0.45 -7.71
C TYR A 92 16.27 -0.51 -6.73
N LEU A 93 17.42 0.04 -7.12
CA LEU A 93 18.66 -0.02 -6.34
C LEU A 93 19.26 1.38 -6.20
N SER A 94 19.63 1.74 -4.98
CA SER A 94 20.55 2.87 -4.75
C SER A 94 21.97 2.33 -4.77
N VAL A 95 22.81 2.91 -5.62
CA VAL A 95 24.22 2.53 -5.71
C VAL A 95 25.09 3.68 -5.18
N PRO A 96 26.15 3.39 -4.42
CA PRO A 96 27.09 4.42 -3.98
C PRO A 96 27.82 5.03 -5.19
N SER A 97 28.49 6.16 -4.96
CA SER A 97 29.24 6.89 -5.98
C SER A 97 30.39 6.07 -6.59
N TYR A 98 31.03 6.65 -7.60
CA TYR A 98 31.67 6.06 -8.78
C TYR A 98 32.87 5.09 -8.58
N ASP A 99 33.20 4.66 -7.36
CA ASP A 99 34.23 3.65 -7.08
C ASP A 99 33.77 2.78 -5.89
N LEU A 100 33.66 1.46 -6.09
CA LEU A 100 33.25 0.53 -5.02
C LEU A 100 34.46 0.03 -4.24
N ASN A 101 34.43 0.15 -2.91
CA ASN A 101 35.36 -0.60 -2.06
C ASN A 101 34.91 -2.08 -1.92
N GLU A 102 35.76 -2.94 -1.35
CA GLU A 102 35.46 -4.38 -1.21
C GLU A 102 34.16 -4.68 -0.44
N GLU A 103 33.86 -3.93 0.62
CA GLU A 103 32.62 -4.10 1.41
C GLU A 103 31.38 -3.69 0.61
N GLN A 104 31.49 -2.61 -0.17
CA GLN A 104 30.42 -2.13 -1.05
C GLN A 104 30.19 -3.07 -2.23
N GLU A 105 31.26 -3.61 -2.83
CA GLU A 105 31.17 -4.63 -3.87
C GLU A 105 30.47 -5.88 -3.35
N LEU A 106 30.87 -6.39 -2.18
CA LEU A 106 30.23 -7.53 -1.52
C LEU A 106 28.74 -7.27 -1.28
N THR A 107 28.41 -6.12 -0.67
CA THR A 107 27.03 -5.76 -0.35
C THR A 107 26.17 -5.69 -1.61
N LEU A 108 26.65 -5.01 -2.66
CA LEU A 108 25.95 -4.90 -3.94
C LEU A 108 25.78 -6.25 -4.62
N ARG A 109 26.82 -7.11 -4.62
CA ARG A 109 26.77 -8.45 -5.21
C ARG A 109 25.70 -9.32 -4.55
N VAL A 110 25.67 -9.36 -3.22
CA VAL A 110 24.69 -10.15 -2.45
C VAL A 110 23.27 -9.62 -2.65
N MET A 111 23.07 -8.30 -2.66
CA MET A 111 21.77 -7.70 -2.97
C MET A 111 21.30 -8.03 -4.40
N LEU A 112 22.20 -8.02 -5.37
CA LEU A 112 21.90 -8.39 -6.75
C LEU A 112 21.52 -9.87 -6.86
N VAL A 113 22.23 -10.78 -6.19
CA VAL A 113 21.88 -12.20 -6.16
C VAL A 113 20.48 -12.43 -5.58
N HIS A 114 20.15 -11.79 -4.48
CA HIS A 114 18.82 -11.85 -3.90
C HIS A 114 17.74 -11.27 -4.84
N ALA A 115 18.01 -10.13 -5.49
CA ALA A 115 17.08 -9.55 -6.45
C ALA A 115 16.89 -10.41 -7.72
N LEU A 116 17.95 -11.10 -8.17
CA LEU A 116 17.89 -12.10 -9.23
C LEU A 116 17.08 -13.32 -8.81
N ALA A 117 17.16 -13.73 -7.54
CA ALA A 117 16.34 -14.82 -7.01
C ALA A 117 14.85 -14.50 -7.05
N HIS A 118 14.44 -13.29 -6.65
CA HIS A 118 13.06 -12.83 -6.85
C HIS A 118 12.65 -12.81 -8.33
N ALA A 119 13.50 -12.29 -9.22
CA ALA A 119 13.22 -12.29 -10.65
C ALA A 119 13.01 -13.72 -11.19
N TYR A 120 13.86 -14.66 -10.77
CA TYR A 120 13.77 -16.06 -11.16
C TYR A 120 12.49 -16.71 -10.61
N MET A 121 12.17 -16.48 -9.33
CA MET A 121 10.94 -16.96 -8.71
C MET A 121 9.69 -16.47 -9.47
N ASN A 122 9.65 -15.17 -9.81
CA ASN A 122 8.53 -14.56 -10.54
C ASN A 122 8.37 -15.09 -11.97
N GLU A 123 9.46 -15.53 -12.61
CA GLU A 123 9.44 -16.17 -13.93
C GLU A 123 8.96 -17.62 -13.88
N LYS A 124 9.33 -18.36 -12.82
CA LYS A 124 9.08 -19.80 -12.71
C LYS A 124 7.79 -20.17 -11.99
N THR A 125 7.29 -19.31 -11.10
CA THR A 125 6.12 -19.60 -10.25
C THR A 125 4.84 -19.87 -11.04
N GLU A 126 4.04 -20.82 -10.56
CA GLU A 126 2.65 -21.02 -11.01
C GLU A 126 1.67 -19.99 -10.43
N SER A 127 2.10 -19.20 -9.44
CA SER A 127 1.29 -18.15 -8.85
C SER A 127 0.88 -17.10 -9.88
N ASN A 128 -0.34 -16.56 -9.74
CA ASN A 128 -0.77 -15.44 -10.56
C ASN A 128 -0.20 -14.09 -10.11
N SER A 129 0.54 -14.06 -8.98
CA SER A 129 0.96 -12.83 -8.30
C SER A 129 1.73 -11.89 -9.25
N ALA A 130 2.82 -12.37 -9.85
CA ALA A 130 3.69 -11.54 -10.70
C ALA A 130 2.98 -11.00 -11.95
N ARG A 131 2.14 -11.83 -12.58
CA ARG A 131 1.33 -11.43 -13.74
C ARG A 131 0.29 -10.39 -13.36
N THR A 132 -0.36 -10.56 -12.21
CA THR A 132 -1.34 -9.60 -11.69
C THR A 132 -0.68 -8.27 -11.36
N LEU A 133 0.50 -8.28 -10.72
CA LEU A 133 1.28 -7.08 -10.43
C LEU A 133 1.71 -6.35 -11.71
N ALA A 134 2.09 -7.07 -12.78
CA ALA A 134 2.39 -6.45 -14.07
C ALA A 134 1.17 -5.71 -14.65
N GLN A 135 -0.02 -6.31 -14.56
CA GLN A 135 -1.27 -5.68 -15.02
C GLN A 135 -1.64 -4.46 -14.18
N LEU A 136 -1.51 -4.54 -12.85
CA LEU A 136 -1.73 -3.41 -11.95
C LEU A 136 -0.80 -2.23 -12.28
N TYR A 137 0.48 -2.51 -12.53
CA TYR A 137 1.46 -1.50 -12.95
C TYR A 137 1.04 -0.82 -14.26
N GLN A 138 0.60 -1.60 -15.26
CA GLN A 138 0.15 -1.05 -16.54
C GLN A 138 -1.06 -0.12 -16.38
N ILE A 139 -2.05 -0.54 -15.59
CA ILE A 139 -3.23 0.31 -15.30
C ILE A 139 -2.80 1.60 -14.61
N ASP A 140 -1.92 1.53 -13.63
CA ASP A 140 -1.43 2.71 -12.90
C ASP A 140 -0.63 3.67 -13.80
N VAL A 141 0.13 3.17 -14.77
CA VAL A 141 0.78 3.99 -15.81
C VAL A 141 -0.26 4.69 -16.69
N ILE A 142 -1.26 3.95 -17.18
CA ILE A 142 -2.34 4.53 -18.01
C ILE A 142 -3.09 5.62 -17.23
N LEU A 143 -3.41 5.40 -15.95
CA LEU A 143 -4.04 6.41 -15.10
C LEU A 143 -3.19 7.67 -14.95
N LYS A 144 -1.88 7.54 -14.78
CA LYS A 144 -0.94 8.69 -14.71
C LYS A 144 -0.87 9.47 -16.02
N GLU A 145 -0.81 8.79 -17.16
CA GLU A 145 -0.82 9.43 -18.47
C GLU A 145 -2.16 10.13 -18.74
N LEU A 146 -3.27 9.45 -18.44
CA LEU A 146 -4.62 9.99 -18.56
C LEU A 146 -4.76 11.26 -17.70
N MET A 147 -4.32 11.24 -16.45
CA MET A 147 -4.30 12.42 -15.57
C MET A 147 -3.47 13.57 -16.17
N THR A 148 -2.21 13.28 -16.54
CA THR A 148 -1.26 14.28 -17.04
C THR A 148 -1.79 14.97 -18.30
N ASN A 149 -2.33 14.18 -19.24
CA ASN A 149 -2.92 14.69 -20.48
C ASN A 149 -4.14 15.58 -20.23
N ASN A 150 -4.99 15.23 -19.25
CA ASN A 150 -6.15 16.04 -18.90
C ASN A 150 -5.76 17.35 -18.22
N VAL A 151 -4.81 17.33 -17.28
CA VAL A 151 -4.27 18.55 -16.66
C VAL A 151 -3.63 19.47 -17.70
N PHE A 152 -2.88 18.90 -18.64
CA PHE A 152 -2.25 19.66 -19.72
C PHE A 152 -3.30 20.34 -20.62
N LYS A 153 -4.29 19.59 -21.13
CA LYS A 153 -5.36 20.15 -21.96
C LYS A 153 -6.18 21.23 -21.24
N LEU A 154 -6.49 21.00 -19.97
CA LEU A 154 -7.19 21.98 -19.13
C LEU A 154 -6.40 23.30 -19.03
N ASN A 155 -5.08 23.22 -18.86
CA ASN A 155 -4.22 24.40 -18.78
C ASN A 155 -3.95 25.07 -20.13
N GLN A 156 -4.02 24.35 -21.25
CA GLN A 156 -3.91 24.94 -22.59
C GLN A 156 -5.11 25.83 -22.93
N ASN A 157 -6.31 25.43 -22.52
CA ASN A 157 -7.55 26.13 -22.86
C ASN A 157 -7.86 27.33 -21.96
N SER A 158 -7.09 27.53 -20.88
CA SER A 158 -7.31 28.61 -19.92
C SER A 158 -6.31 29.75 -20.12
N ALA A 159 -6.80 30.99 -20.12
CA ALA A 159 -5.97 32.20 -20.09
C ALA A 159 -5.13 32.32 -18.79
N SER A 160 -5.52 31.59 -17.74
CA SER A 160 -4.77 31.50 -16.47
C SER A 160 -4.50 30.03 -16.12
N LYS A 161 -3.22 29.67 -15.90
CA LYS A 161 -2.87 28.29 -15.52
C LYS A 161 -3.59 27.91 -14.21
N HIS A 162 -4.35 26.82 -14.24
CA HIS A 162 -5.00 26.25 -13.06
C HIS A 162 -3.99 25.48 -12.23
N VAL A 163 -3.26 26.19 -11.36
CA VAL A 163 -2.21 25.62 -10.48
C VAL A 163 -2.75 24.51 -9.57
N TRP A 164 -4.04 24.54 -9.24
CA TRP A 164 -4.73 23.53 -8.43
C TRP A 164 -5.05 22.23 -9.19
N ALA A 165 -5.04 22.23 -10.53
CA ALA A 165 -5.56 21.13 -11.34
C ALA A 165 -4.82 19.83 -11.06
N TRP A 166 -3.48 19.86 -11.05
CA TRP A 166 -2.67 18.67 -10.82
C TRP A 166 -3.04 17.96 -9.52
N GLN A 167 -2.98 18.70 -8.41
CA GLN A 167 -3.27 18.17 -7.08
C GLN A 167 -4.70 17.62 -7.00
N TYR A 168 -5.66 18.36 -7.54
CA TYR A 168 -7.07 17.95 -7.54
C TYR A 168 -7.32 16.63 -8.29
N PHE A 169 -6.79 16.47 -9.51
CA PHE A 169 -6.98 15.22 -10.26
C PHE A 169 -6.24 14.04 -9.59
N GLN A 170 -5.05 14.31 -9.04
CA GLN A 170 -4.29 13.33 -8.28
C GLN A 170 -5.08 12.81 -7.07
N ASP A 171 -5.66 13.73 -6.29
CA ASP A 171 -6.48 13.37 -5.14
C ASP A 171 -7.77 12.66 -5.54
N LEU A 172 -8.46 13.15 -6.58
CA LEU A 172 -9.67 12.49 -7.10
C LEU A 172 -9.42 11.01 -7.43
N ILE A 173 -8.39 10.73 -8.24
CA ILE A 173 -8.04 9.34 -8.61
C ILE A 173 -7.65 8.55 -7.36
N GLY A 174 -6.81 9.14 -6.50
CA GLY A 174 -6.31 8.50 -5.30
C GLY A 174 -7.43 8.07 -4.34
N VAL A 175 -8.46 8.91 -4.16
CA VAL A 175 -9.57 8.58 -3.27
C VAL A 175 -10.56 7.61 -3.93
N ILE A 176 -10.88 7.75 -5.22
CA ILE A 176 -11.71 6.74 -5.93
C ILE A 176 -11.07 5.36 -5.81
N ARG A 177 -9.73 5.24 -5.99
CA ARG A 177 -9.01 3.98 -5.83
C ARG A 177 -9.27 3.34 -4.45
N LEU A 178 -9.14 4.12 -3.37
CA LEU A 178 -9.31 3.61 -2.01
C LEU A 178 -10.72 3.07 -1.77
N PHE A 179 -11.73 3.71 -2.37
CA PHE A 179 -13.12 3.26 -2.31
C PHE A 179 -13.36 2.00 -3.15
N THR A 180 -12.90 1.97 -4.39
CA THR A 180 -13.12 0.84 -5.30
C THR A 180 -12.38 -0.42 -4.83
N GLU A 181 -11.17 -0.30 -4.25
CA GLU A 181 -10.44 -1.42 -3.64
C GLU A 181 -11.21 -2.08 -2.49
N CYS A 182 -11.97 -1.27 -1.73
CA CYS A 182 -12.86 -1.73 -0.67
C CYS A 182 -14.24 -2.22 -1.18
N GLY A 183 -14.45 -2.29 -2.50
CA GLY A 183 -15.71 -2.71 -3.10
C GLY A 183 -16.83 -1.67 -3.03
N VAL A 184 -16.50 -0.39 -2.84
CA VAL A 184 -17.46 0.72 -2.80
C VAL A 184 -17.52 1.39 -4.18
N GLU A 185 -18.23 0.76 -5.12
CA GLU A 185 -18.29 1.20 -6.53
C GLU A 185 -19.48 2.15 -6.82
N ASP A 186 -20.63 1.92 -6.19
CA ASP A 186 -21.91 2.62 -6.46
C ASP A 186 -21.93 4.10 -6.06
N PHE A 187 -20.86 4.57 -5.40
CA PHE A 187 -20.78 5.95 -4.96
C PHE A 187 -20.68 6.86 -6.19
N TYR A 188 -19.70 6.65 -7.09
CA TYR A 188 -19.21 7.66 -8.05
C TYR A 188 -19.47 7.38 -9.54
N THR A 189 -20.46 6.57 -9.90
CA THR A 189 -20.71 6.28 -11.33
C THR A 189 -21.63 7.31 -11.99
N PRO A 190 -21.12 8.21 -12.85
CA PRO A 190 -21.99 9.06 -13.67
C PRO A 190 -22.83 8.20 -14.64
N PRO A 191 -24.12 8.48 -14.85
CA PRO A 191 -24.95 7.74 -15.79
C PRO A 191 -24.40 7.85 -17.22
N GLU A 192 -24.59 6.81 -18.05
CA GLU A 192 -23.96 6.72 -19.38
C GLU A 192 -24.30 7.90 -20.32
N ASN A 193 -25.47 8.51 -20.12
CA ASN A 193 -25.87 9.72 -20.84
C ASN A 193 -24.92 10.90 -20.57
N ALA A 194 -24.19 10.93 -19.45
CA ALA A 194 -23.28 11.98 -19.04
C ALA A 194 -22.04 12.12 -19.95
N ARG A 195 -21.70 11.08 -20.74
CA ARG A 195 -20.55 11.05 -21.68
C ARG A 195 -20.62 12.14 -22.75
N LYS A 196 -21.82 12.62 -23.08
CA LYS A 196 -22.04 13.57 -24.18
C LYS A 196 -21.71 15.03 -23.83
N TYR A 197 -21.43 15.34 -22.57
CA TYR A 197 -21.46 16.72 -22.10
C TYR A 197 -20.09 17.37 -21.88
N THR A 198 -19.05 16.63 -21.48
CA THR A 198 -17.71 17.23 -21.25
C THR A 198 -16.57 16.23 -21.46
N LEU A 199 -15.39 16.73 -21.88
CA LEU A 199 -14.12 15.97 -21.90
C LEU A 199 -13.79 15.38 -20.51
N PHE A 200 -14.21 16.09 -19.46
CA PHE A 200 -14.00 15.73 -18.06
C PHE A 200 -14.85 14.55 -17.58
N ASN A 201 -16.11 14.44 -18.03
CA ASN A 201 -16.94 13.27 -17.73
C ASN A 201 -16.36 12.01 -18.39
N ASN A 202 -15.83 12.16 -19.61
CA ASN A 202 -15.14 11.06 -20.30
C ASN A 202 -13.90 10.61 -19.54
N PHE A 203 -13.08 11.56 -19.06
CA PHE A 203 -11.95 11.26 -18.18
C PHE A 203 -12.39 10.50 -16.91
N SER A 204 -13.41 10.99 -16.21
CA SER A 204 -13.84 10.42 -14.93
C SER A 204 -14.38 9.00 -15.10
N ILE A 205 -15.18 8.76 -16.15
CA ILE A 205 -15.69 7.42 -16.48
C ILE A 205 -14.53 6.47 -16.78
N GLU A 206 -13.57 6.91 -17.57
CA GLU A 206 -12.42 6.08 -17.93
C GLU A 206 -11.56 5.74 -16.70
N ALA A 207 -11.29 6.74 -15.86
CA ALA A 207 -10.54 6.54 -14.62
C ALA A 207 -11.26 5.57 -13.67
N ILE A 208 -12.59 5.68 -13.52
CA ILE A 208 -13.37 4.73 -12.69
C ILE A 208 -13.28 3.32 -13.27
N ASN A 209 -13.46 3.14 -14.57
CA ASN A 209 -13.41 1.82 -15.21
C ASN A 209 -12.06 1.16 -14.95
N LEU A 210 -10.97 1.88 -15.18
CA LEU A 210 -9.61 1.42 -14.92
C LEU A 210 -9.39 1.10 -13.44
N LEU A 211 -9.89 1.94 -12.52
CA LEU A 211 -9.78 1.71 -11.07
C LEU A 211 -10.61 0.50 -10.60
N SER A 212 -11.77 0.24 -11.21
CA SER A 212 -12.59 -0.94 -10.94
C SER A 212 -11.92 -2.22 -11.46
N GLU A 213 -11.29 -2.17 -12.64
CA GLU A 213 -10.46 -3.27 -13.15
C GLU A 213 -9.26 -3.52 -12.24
N ARG A 214 -8.56 -2.44 -11.84
CA ARG A 214 -7.45 -2.50 -10.89
C ARG A 214 -7.87 -3.15 -9.57
N ALA A 215 -9.01 -2.76 -9.00
CA ALA A 215 -9.54 -3.34 -7.77
C ALA A 215 -9.84 -4.84 -7.92
N LYS A 216 -10.48 -5.25 -9.03
CA LYS A 216 -10.76 -6.67 -9.33
C LYS A 216 -9.48 -7.50 -9.45
N LEU A 217 -8.45 -6.95 -10.09
CA LEU A 217 -7.14 -7.60 -10.22
C LEU A 217 -6.44 -7.72 -8.87
N SER A 218 -6.33 -6.62 -8.13
CA SER A 218 -5.70 -6.58 -6.80
C SER A 218 -6.29 -7.64 -5.87
N ARG A 219 -7.63 -7.74 -5.83
CA ARG A 219 -8.34 -8.71 -5.00
C ARG A 219 -8.08 -10.18 -5.39
N ARG A 220 -7.71 -10.47 -6.65
CA ARG A 220 -7.41 -11.83 -7.14
C ARG A 220 -5.94 -12.20 -7.02
N LYS A 221 -5.05 -11.26 -6.70
CA LYS A 221 -3.62 -11.51 -6.51
C LYS A 221 -3.44 -12.56 -5.42
N HIS A 222 -2.74 -13.66 -5.73
CA HIS A 222 -2.39 -14.64 -4.72
C HIS A 222 -1.47 -14.05 -3.65
N LEU A 223 -1.61 -14.55 -2.43
CA LEU A 223 -0.67 -14.31 -1.33
C LEU A 223 0.54 -15.18 -1.58
N HIS A 224 1.72 -14.59 -1.70
CA HIS A 224 2.94 -15.28 -2.14
C HIS A 224 4.19 -14.60 -1.58
N GLU A 225 4.08 -13.98 -0.40
CA GLU A 225 5.15 -13.18 0.20
C GLU A 225 6.16 -14.08 0.92
N LEU A 226 5.71 -15.14 1.60
CA LEU A 226 6.60 -16.06 2.32
C LEU A 226 7.44 -16.89 1.35
N ILE A 227 6.82 -17.43 0.30
CA ILE A 227 7.53 -18.30 -0.65
C ILE A 227 8.59 -17.50 -1.42
N ASP A 228 8.21 -16.31 -1.89
CA ASP A 228 9.06 -15.45 -2.70
C ASP A 228 10.27 -14.92 -1.90
N GLU A 229 10.02 -14.37 -0.71
CA GLU A 229 11.09 -13.91 0.18
C GLU A 229 11.95 -15.06 0.68
N GLY A 230 11.35 -16.22 0.96
CA GLY A 230 12.04 -17.42 1.40
C GLY A 230 13.03 -17.92 0.36
N PHE A 231 12.60 -18.08 -0.89
CA PHE A 231 13.49 -18.49 -1.97
C PHE A 231 14.64 -17.50 -2.12
N ALA A 232 14.35 -16.19 -2.14
CA ALA A 232 15.37 -15.17 -2.30
C ALA A 232 16.39 -15.14 -1.15
N HIS A 233 15.94 -15.24 0.11
CA HIS A 233 16.83 -15.31 1.26
C HIS A 233 17.63 -16.61 1.31
N TYR A 234 17.04 -17.74 0.94
CA TYR A 234 17.76 -19.01 0.90
C TYR A 234 18.95 -18.95 -0.07
N VAL A 235 18.73 -18.42 -1.27
CA VAL A 235 19.80 -18.23 -2.28
C VAL A 235 20.83 -17.21 -1.82
N GLN A 236 20.40 -16.11 -1.19
CA GLN A 236 21.29 -15.10 -0.60
C GLN A 236 22.23 -15.69 0.46
N MET A 237 21.73 -16.57 1.32
CA MET A 237 22.53 -17.25 2.34
C MET A 237 23.54 -18.21 1.71
N LYS A 238 23.13 -18.97 0.69
CA LYS A 238 24.02 -19.84 -0.09
C LYS A 238 25.13 -19.08 -0.79
N GLU A 239 24.83 -17.90 -1.33
CA GLU A 239 25.84 -17.03 -1.94
C GLU A 239 26.88 -16.57 -0.92
N LEU A 240 26.44 -16.16 0.27
CA LEU A 240 27.38 -15.79 1.32
C LEU A 240 28.29 -16.94 1.74
N GLU A 241 27.74 -18.15 1.91
CA GLU A 241 28.53 -19.36 2.18
C GLU A 241 29.57 -19.59 1.07
N TYR A 242 29.14 -19.53 -0.19
CA TYR A 242 29.98 -19.73 -1.37
C TYR A 242 31.13 -18.72 -1.47
N LEU A 243 30.84 -17.43 -1.30
CA LEU A 243 31.84 -16.37 -1.37
C LEU A 243 32.88 -16.48 -0.24
N LEU A 244 32.45 -16.93 0.94
CA LEU A 244 33.33 -17.14 2.08
C LEU A 244 34.23 -18.37 1.89
N ASP A 245 33.68 -19.47 1.38
CA ASP A 245 34.42 -20.71 1.14
C ASP A 245 35.51 -20.55 0.08
N LYS A 246 35.24 -19.77 -0.97
CA LYS A 246 36.23 -19.42 -2.00
C LYS A 246 37.30 -18.45 -1.51
N GLY A 247 37.11 -17.82 -0.36
CA GLY A 247 38.00 -16.79 0.18
C GLY A 247 38.04 -15.51 -0.68
N GLU A 248 37.01 -15.27 -1.51
CA GLU A 248 36.92 -14.04 -2.34
C GLU A 248 36.79 -12.80 -1.45
N TYR A 249 36.17 -12.93 -0.27
CA TYR A 249 36.07 -11.86 0.73
C TYR A 249 36.54 -12.35 2.10
N LYS A 250 37.43 -11.59 2.73
CA LYS A 250 37.90 -11.88 4.10
C LYS A 250 37.05 -11.10 5.10
N LEU A 251 35.95 -11.68 5.57
CA LEU A 251 35.20 -11.09 6.67
C LEU A 251 35.97 -11.27 7.99
N VAL A 252 36.18 -10.16 8.70
CA VAL A 252 36.87 -10.16 10.00
C VAL A 252 36.03 -10.95 11.00
N LYS A 253 36.57 -12.04 11.54
CA LYS A 253 35.98 -12.71 12.71
C LYS A 253 36.30 -11.88 13.96
N ASN A 254 35.36 -11.81 14.92
CA ASN A 254 35.62 -11.15 16.20
C ASN A 254 36.85 -11.76 16.93
N GLU A 255 37.35 -11.09 17.98
CA GLU A 255 38.59 -11.47 18.70
C GLU A 255 38.56 -12.93 19.26
N GLU A 256 37.38 -13.55 19.34
CA GLU A 256 37.20 -14.96 19.75
C GLU A 256 37.00 -15.95 18.58
N GLY A 257 37.00 -15.48 17.33
CA GLY A 257 36.80 -16.32 16.14
C GLY A 257 35.37 -16.86 15.96
N LYS A 258 34.40 -16.36 16.74
CA LYS A 258 33.03 -16.90 16.84
C LYS A 258 32.00 -16.23 15.93
N GLN A 259 32.13 -14.94 15.61
CA GLN A 259 31.15 -14.21 14.78
C GLN A 259 31.80 -13.50 13.61
N ILE A 260 31.16 -13.61 12.44
CA ILE A 260 31.50 -12.92 11.20
C ILE A 260 31.06 -11.46 11.30
N LYS A 261 31.97 -10.51 11.09
CA LYS A 261 31.63 -9.09 11.03
C LYS A 261 31.22 -8.71 9.60
N TYR A 262 29.91 -8.75 9.33
CA TYR A 262 29.35 -8.27 8.06
C TYR A 262 29.46 -6.73 7.94
N PRO A 263 29.56 -6.20 6.70
CA PRO A 263 29.39 -4.77 6.42
C PRO A 263 28.08 -4.24 7.01
N ASN A 264 28.07 -3.01 7.52
CA ASN A 264 26.87 -2.45 8.16
C ASN A 264 25.67 -2.38 7.22
N ASP A 265 25.90 -2.01 5.96
CA ASP A 265 24.84 -1.91 4.95
C ASP A 265 24.26 -3.29 4.58
N LEU A 266 25.08 -4.34 4.68
CA LEU A 266 24.65 -5.73 4.46
C LEU A 266 23.84 -6.28 5.65
N LYS A 267 24.13 -5.87 6.89
CA LYS A 267 23.44 -6.40 8.08
C LYS A 267 21.92 -6.21 8.02
N ALA A 268 21.49 -4.99 7.72
CA ALA A 268 20.05 -4.67 7.69
C ALA A 268 19.29 -5.46 6.60
N PHE A 269 20.02 -5.93 5.59
CA PHE A 269 19.53 -6.75 4.50
C PHE A 269 19.52 -8.26 4.82
N LEU A 270 20.30 -8.71 5.80
CA LEU A 270 20.42 -10.15 6.12
C LEU A 270 19.36 -10.68 7.08
N ALA A 271 18.70 -9.84 7.87
CA ALA A 271 17.73 -10.32 8.86
C ALA A 271 16.37 -9.61 8.85
N PRO A 272 15.71 -9.39 7.70
CA PRO A 272 14.29 -9.04 7.75
C PRO A 272 13.49 -10.21 8.37
N PRO A 273 12.57 -9.96 9.32
CA PRO A 273 11.84 -11.02 10.00
C PRO A 273 11.13 -12.01 9.05
N ILE A 274 10.68 -11.54 7.88
CA ILE A 274 10.02 -12.38 6.87
C ILE A 274 11.02 -13.31 6.18
N GLY A 275 12.23 -12.85 5.88
CA GLY A 275 13.31 -13.68 5.34
C GLY A 275 13.71 -14.78 6.32
N GLU A 276 13.97 -14.40 7.58
CA GLU A 276 14.35 -15.31 8.66
C GLU A 276 13.37 -16.50 8.82
N ILE A 277 12.07 -16.20 8.94
CA ILE A 277 11.09 -17.28 9.09
C ILE A 277 10.93 -18.10 7.81
N SER A 278 11.03 -17.46 6.64
CA SER A 278 10.76 -18.13 5.36
C SER A 278 11.90 -19.08 5.00
N VAL A 279 13.15 -18.71 5.28
CA VAL A 279 14.30 -19.62 5.18
C VAL A 279 14.17 -20.78 6.14
N ALA A 280 13.83 -20.53 7.41
CA ALA A 280 13.65 -21.61 8.38
C ALA A 280 12.56 -22.62 7.95
N MET A 281 11.51 -22.15 7.26
CA MET A 281 10.49 -23.04 6.67
C MET A 281 11.04 -23.81 5.47
N ILE A 282 11.84 -23.20 4.59
CA ILE A 282 12.49 -23.89 3.47
C ILE A 282 13.50 -24.92 3.97
N ASP A 283 14.35 -24.59 4.93
CA ASP A 283 15.29 -25.52 5.58
C ASP A 283 14.55 -26.69 6.24
N ARG A 284 13.35 -26.43 6.77
CA ARG A 284 12.51 -27.52 7.28
C ARG A 284 11.95 -28.37 6.14
N LEU A 285 11.66 -27.79 4.99
CA LEU A 285 11.21 -28.51 3.80
C LEU A 285 12.32 -29.38 3.20
N THR A 286 13.58 -28.93 3.22
CA THR A 286 14.73 -29.74 2.73
C THR A 286 14.94 -31.01 3.55
N THR A 287 14.49 -31.07 4.80
CA THR A 287 14.47 -32.34 5.56
C THR A 287 13.47 -33.38 5.02
N LYS A 288 12.58 -32.99 4.10
CA LYS A 288 11.62 -33.86 3.42
C LYS A 288 11.96 -34.11 1.95
N ILE A 289 12.73 -33.21 1.33
CA ILE A 289 13.13 -33.25 -0.08
C ILE A 289 14.65 -33.06 -0.12
N ASP A 290 15.37 -34.17 -0.28
CA ASP A 290 16.84 -34.20 -0.21
C ASP A 290 17.50 -33.53 -1.44
N ASP A 291 16.83 -33.49 -2.59
CA ASP A 291 17.33 -32.83 -3.80
C ASP A 291 16.90 -31.36 -3.86
N GLU A 292 17.88 -30.46 -3.93
CA GLU A 292 17.66 -29.02 -3.95
C GLU A 292 16.89 -28.56 -5.19
N LYS A 293 17.11 -29.21 -6.35
CA LYS A 293 16.38 -28.90 -7.58
C LYS A 293 14.92 -29.28 -7.46
N GLU A 294 14.62 -30.47 -6.96
CA GLU A 294 13.25 -30.90 -6.67
C GLU A 294 12.56 -29.96 -5.67
N MET A 295 13.28 -29.48 -4.66
CA MET A 295 12.77 -28.51 -3.68
C MET A 295 12.45 -27.15 -4.35
N PHE A 296 13.29 -26.66 -5.25
CA PHE A 296 12.99 -25.46 -6.03
C PHE A 296 11.77 -25.65 -6.95
N GLU A 297 11.70 -26.76 -7.68
CA GLU A 297 10.53 -27.09 -8.51
C GLU A 297 9.24 -27.13 -7.68
N LYS A 298 9.32 -27.69 -6.47
CA LYS A 298 8.22 -27.71 -5.52
C LYS A 298 7.83 -26.30 -5.07
N LEU A 299 8.80 -25.43 -4.74
CA LEU A 299 8.54 -24.03 -4.38
C LEU A 299 7.84 -23.27 -5.53
N PHE A 300 8.29 -23.46 -6.78
CA PHE A 300 7.68 -22.85 -7.97
C PHE A 300 6.24 -23.32 -8.22
N SER A 301 5.90 -24.53 -7.78
CA SER A 301 4.56 -25.10 -7.95
C SER A 301 3.51 -24.50 -7.01
N TYR A 302 3.91 -23.92 -5.88
CA TYR A 302 2.97 -23.34 -4.93
C TYR A 302 2.34 -22.07 -5.48
N LYS A 303 1.01 -22.07 -5.59
CA LYS A 303 0.25 -20.91 -6.10
C LYS A 303 0.08 -19.84 -5.04
N SER A 304 0.07 -20.22 -3.77
CA SER A 304 -0.07 -19.29 -2.66
C SER A 304 0.66 -19.76 -1.41
N ASP A 305 0.96 -18.82 -0.51
CA ASP A 305 1.54 -19.05 0.80
C ASP A 305 0.74 -20.06 1.64
N LEU A 306 -0.57 -20.20 1.40
CA LEU A 306 -1.37 -21.23 2.06
C LEU A 306 -0.90 -22.63 1.68
N GLU A 307 -0.67 -22.89 0.39
CA GLU A 307 -0.25 -24.20 -0.10
C GLU A 307 1.11 -24.58 0.47
N PHE A 308 2.04 -23.62 0.52
CA PHE A 308 3.34 -23.79 1.16
C PHE A 308 3.20 -24.07 2.66
N LEU A 309 2.42 -23.26 3.39
CA LEU A 309 2.23 -23.44 4.82
C LEU A 309 1.54 -24.76 5.18
N GLN A 310 0.76 -25.35 4.27
CA GLN A 310 0.09 -26.64 4.47
C GLN A 310 1.05 -27.84 4.47
N GLU A 311 2.31 -27.66 4.08
CA GLU A 311 3.36 -28.66 4.26
C GLU A 311 3.71 -28.87 5.76
N PHE A 312 3.28 -27.96 6.63
CA PHE A 312 3.56 -27.99 8.06
C PHE A 312 2.28 -28.10 8.88
N THR A 313 2.36 -28.75 10.04
CA THR A 313 1.32 -28.65 11.06
C THR A 313 1.31 -27.25 11.67
N TRP A 314 0.17 -26.83 12.21
CA TRP A 314 0.07 -25.53 12.88
C TRP A 314 1.01 -25.43 14.10
N ASP A 315 1.25 -26.54 14.79
CA ASP A 315 2.17 -26.57 15.92
C ASP A 315 3.61 -26.35 15.47
N GLU A 316 4.05 -27.00 14.39
CA GLU A 316 5.35 -26.73 13.77
C GLU A 316 5.50 -25.27 13.34
N VAL A 317 4.47 -24.68 12.71
CA VAL A 317 4.52 -23.26 12.28
C VAL A 317 4.69 -22.32 13.48
N LYS A 318 3.97 -22.56 14.59
CA LYS A 318 4.12 -21.75 15.81
C LYS A 318 5.52 -21.90 16.41
N ASP A 319 6.02 -23.13 16.45
CA ASP A 319 7.32 -23.42 17.05
C ASP A 319 8.43 -22.76 16.23
N LEU A 320 8.37 -22.84 14.88
CA LEU A 320 9.27 -22.12 13.99
C LEU A 320 9.20 -20.60 14.20
N LEU A 321 8.00 -20.02 14.31
CA LEU A 321 7.86 -18.59 14.59
C LEU A 321 8.48 -18.20 15.94
N ALA A 322 8.22 -18.96 16.99
CA ALA A 322 8.71 -18.66 18.33
C ALA A 322 10.24 -18.80 18.44
N VAL A 323 10.80 -19.89 17.91
CA VAL A 323 12.24 -20.17 17.94
C VAL A 323 12.99 -19.12 17.14
N ASN A 324 12.60 -18.86 15.90
CA ASN A 324 13.31 -17.90 15.04
C ASN A 324 13.15 -16.46 15.54
N LYS A 325 11.99 -16.09 16.10
CA LYS A 325 11.85 -14.78 16.74
C LYS A 325 12.84 -14.60 17.89
N ASN A 326 12.98 -15.59 18.78
CA ASN A 326 13.90 -15.52 19.91
C ASN A 326 15.36 -15.51 19.45
N LEU A 327 15.73 -16.43 18.56
CA LEU A 327 17.09 -16.50 17.99
C LEU A 327 17.47 -15.22 17.25
N HIS A 328 16.56 -14.68 16.42
CA HIS A 328 16.79 -13.42 15.72
C HIS A 328 16.92 -12.24 16.70
N SER A 329 16.12 -12.23 17.78
CA SER A 329 16.24 -11.22 18.85
C SER A 329 17.63 -11.27 19.50
N GLU A 330 18.10 -12.47 19.86
CA GLU A 330 19.41 -12.68 20.47
C GLU A 330 20.55 -12.33 19.49
N HIS A 331 20.46 -12.79 18.24
CA HIS A 331 21.47 -12.55 17.20
C HIS A 331 21.65 -11.07 16.91
N VAL A 332 20.54 -10.33 16.72
CA VAL A 332 20.60 -8.89 16.50
C VAL A 332 21.20 -8.21 17.73
N VAL A 333 20.81 -8.62 18.94
CA VAL A 333 21.36 -8.10 20.21
C VAL A 333 22.86 -8.33 20.34
N GLU A 334 23.37 -9.48 19.92
CA GLU A 334 24.79 -9.82 20.07
C GLU A 334 25.66 -9.25 18.94
N SER A 335 25.18 -9.34 17.70
CA SER A 335 26.04 -9.20 16.51
C SER A 335 25.99 -7.80 15.89
N TRP A 336 24.88 -7.08 16.10
CA TRP A 336 24.66 -5.76 15.48
C TRP A 336 24.89 -4.61 16.47
N HIS A 337 25.17 -4.95 17.73
CA HIS A 337 25.56 -4.05 18.80
C HIS A 337 27.04 -3.65 18.68
N SER A 338 27.35 -2.75 17.75
CA SER A 338 28.45 -1.82 18.03
C SER A 338 27.94 -0.79 19.04
N SER A 339 28.74 -0.48 20.06
CA SER A 339 28.48 0.44 21.18
C SER A 339 28.15 1.91 20.80
N LYS A 340 27.78 2.17 19.54
CA LYS A 340 27.36 3.46 18.98
C LYS A 340 25.99 3.44 18.26
N SER A 341 25.31 2.28 18.19
CA SER A 341 24.02 2.15 17.49
C SER A 341 22.83 2.49 18.41
N ARG A 342 21.83 3.20 17.86
CA ARG A 342 20.56 3.54 18.53
C ARG A 342 19.65 2.31 18.59
N TRP A 343 19.99 1.34 19.43
CA TRP A 343 19.27 0.07 19.56
C TRP A 343 17.77 0.24 19.90
N THR A 344 17.44 1.18 20.79
CA THR A 344 16.06 1.51 21.16
C THR A 344 15.20 1.88 19.95
N ASP A 345 15.82 2.42 18.92
CA ASP A 345 15.15 2.99 17.77
C ASP A 345 14.77 1.84 16.80
N ILE A 346 15.68 0.91 16.52
CA ILE A 346 15.49 -0.12 15.49
C ILE A 346 14.75 -1.37 16.00
N TRP A 347 14.88 -1.73 17.29
CA TRP A 347 14.20 -2.92 17.85
C TRP A 347 12.67 -2.85 17.69
N SER A 348 12.10 -1.65 17.85
CA SER A 348 10.67 -1.42 17.68
C SER A 348 10.17 -1.83 16.28
N VAL A 349 11.01 -1.65 15.26
CA VAL A 349 10.73 -2.01 13.86
C VAL A 349 10.75 -3.52 13.67
N TYR A 350 11.77 -4.21 14.18
CA TYR A 350 11.85 -5.68 14.09
C TYR A 350 10.74 -6.38 14.91
N ALA A 351 10.46 -5.89 16.11
CA ALA A 351 9.37 -6.39 16.93
C ALA A 351 8.00 -6.19 16.26
N TYR A 352 7.80 -5.03 15.61
CA TYR A 352 6.61 -4.78 14.80
C TYR A 352 6.55 -5.72 13.58
N GLY A 353 7.66 -5.92 12.87
CA GLY A 353 7.76 -6.85 11.75
C GLY A 353 7.38 -8.29 12.12
N TRP A 354 7.93 -8.81 13.22
CA TRP A 354 7.55 -10.12 13.75
C TRP A 354 6.07 -10.23 14.08
N ARG A 355 5.49 -9.20 14.70
CA ARG A 355 4.05 -9.17 15.00
C ARG A 355 3.20 -9.22 13.73
N MET A 356 3.59 -8.48 12.69
CA MET A 356 2.89 -8.47 11.41
C MET A 356 2.92 -9.85 10.74
N ILE A 357 4.07 -10.52 10.77
CA ILE A 357 4.24 -11.86 10.18
C ILE A 357 3.46 -12.91 10.98
N GLU A 358 3.52 -12.89 12.31
CA GLU A 358 2.71 -13.76 13.15
C GLU A 358 1.21 -13.63 12.83
N GLU A 359 0.73 -12.38 12.65
CA GLU A 359 -0.65 -12.12 12.27
C GLU A 359 -0.97 -12.63 10.85
N TYR A 360 -0.09 -12.35 9.89
CA TYR A 360 -0.20 -12.78 8.50
C TYR A 360 -0.26 -14.30 8.37
N THR A 361 0.75 -15.01 8.90
CA THR A 361 0.84 -16.48 8.86
C THR A 361 -0.34 -17.13 9.58
N ARG A 362 -0.76 -16.58 10.73
CA ARG A 362 -1.95 -17.06 11.45
C ARG A 362 -3.21 -16.89 10.61
N LYS A 363 -3.40 -15.74 9.95
CA LYS A 363 -4.55 -15.48 9.08
C LYS A 363 -4.57 -16.47 7.92
N ILE A 364 -3.46 -16.59 7.18
CA ILE A 364 -3.36 -17.52 6.05
C ILE A 364 -3.65 -18.96 6.50
N TYR A 365 -2.94 -19.45 7.52
CA TYR A 365 -3.06 -20.84 7.94
C TYR A 365 -4.45 -21.17 8.50
N ARG A 366 -4.98 -20.34 9.41
CA ARG A 366 -6.22 -20.65 10.14
C ARG A 366 -7.48 -20.26 9.37
N LYS A 367 -7.45 -19.16 8.62
CA LYS A 367 -8.58 -18.69 7.81
C LYS A 367 -8.54 -19.20 6.38
N LYS A 368 -7.47 -19.89 5.98
CA LYS A 368 -7.28 -20.48 4.65
C LYS A 368 -7.35 -19.43 3.54
N TYR A 369 -6.70 -18.30 3.77
CA TYR A 369 -6.62 -17.23 2.77
C TYR A 369 -5.58 -17.56 1.70
N THR A 370 -5.95 -17.39 0.44
CA THR A 370 -5.11 -17.63 -0.75
C THR A 370 -4.86 -16.37 -1.56
N ASN A 371 -5.69 -15.33 -1.41
CA ASN A 371 -5.60 -14.10 -2.18
C ASN A 371 -5.75 -12.84 -1.31
N PHE A 372 -5.31 -11.72 -1.87
CA PHE A 372 -5.31 -10.42 -1.20
C PHE A 372 -6.72 -9.90 -0.92
N GLY A 373 -7.72 -10.22 -1.75
CA GLY A 373 -9.11 -9.83 -1.52
C GLY A 373 -9.68 -10.35 -0.20
N GLN A 374 -9.30 -11.56 0.20
CA GLN A 374 -9.70 -12.14 1.49
C GLN A 374 -9.07 -11.41 2.69
N LEU A 375 -7.84 -10.90 2.55
CA LEU A 375 -7.22 -10.06 3.59
C LEU A 375 -7.92 -8.71 3.70
N LEU A 376 -8.27 -8.10 2.56
CA LEU A 376 -8.99 -6.83 2.52
C LEU A 376 -10.37 -6.93 3.16
N ASP A 377 -11.08 -8.05 2.97
CA ASP A 377 -12.42 -8.23 3.50
C ASP A 377 -12.47 -8.46 5.02
N ASP A 378 -11.37 -8.94 5.64
CA ASP A 378 -11.28 -9.16 7.09
C ASP A 378 -11.11 -7.84 7.87
N ASN A 379 -10.46 -6.84 7.27
CA ASN A 379 -10.30 -5.51 7.86
C ASN A 379 -10.30 -4.40 6.79
N PRO A 380 -11.48 -4.09 6.20
CA PRO A 380 -11.57 -3.13 5.12
C PRO A 380 -11.24 -1.71 5.60
N ALA A 381 -10.51 -0.95 4.78
CA ALA A 381 -10.19 0.45 5.07
C ALA A 381 -11.45 1.33 5.12
N ILE A 382 -12.44 1.00 4.29
CA ILE A 382 -13.72 1.69 4.17
C ILE A 382 -14.83 0.66 4.05
N THR A 383 -15.93 0.87 4.76
CA THR A 383 -17.15 0.08 4.60
C THR A 383 -18.33 0.99 4.28
N SER A 384 -19.03 0.71 3.18
CA SER A 384 -20.31 1.38 2.89
C SER A 384 -21.41 0.88 3.83
N LYS A 385 -22.11 1.82 4.47
CA LYS A 385 -23.32 1.57 5.27
C LYS A 385 -24.59 1.87 4.49
N GLY A 386 -24.48 2.19 3.20
CA GLY A 386 -25.60 2.59 2.35
C GLY A 386 -25.80 4.11 2.34
N TYR A 387 -27.05 4.55 2.25
CA TYR A 387 -27.38 5.97 2.25
C TYR A 387 -28.69 6.26 2.98
N VAL A 388 -28.87 7.52 3.36
CA VAL A 388 -30.15 8.10 3.75
C VAL A 388 -30.65 8.94 2.58
N ARG A 389 -31.95 8.98 2.33
CA ARG A 389 -32.52 9.95 1.39
C ARG A 389 -33.15 11.08 2.19
N VAL A 390 -32.71 12.31 1.95
CA VAL A 390 -33.33 13.52 2.51
C VAL A 390 -33.97 14.26 1.35
N ASP A 391 -35.30 14.26 1.33
CA ASP A 391 -36.13 14.71 0.21
C ASP A 391 -35.80 13.94 -1.09
N GLU A 392 -35.09 14.55 -2.03
CA GLU A 392 -34.62 13.91 -3.27
C GLU A 392 -33.11 13.64 -3.27
N LYS A 393 -32.38 14.13 -2.27
CA LYS A 393 -30.93 14.01 -2.17
C LYS A 393 -30.55 12.76 -1.40
N LYS A 394 -29.53 12.03 -1.86
CA LYS A 394 -28.92 10.94 -1.09
C LYS A 394 -27.90 11.53 -0.11
N VAL A 395 -27.67 10.86 1.01
CA VAL A 395 -26.60 11.13 1.97
C VAL A 395 -25.90 9.80 2.24
N TYR A 396 -24.74 9.54 1.64
CA TYR A 396 -24.06 8.26 1.80
C TYR A 396 -23.38 8.17 3.16
N VAL A 397 -23.34 6.96 3.71
CA VAL A 397 -22.79 6.71 5.03
C VAL A 397 -21.65 5.71 4.93
N PHE A 398 -20.48 6.09 5.46
CA PHE A 398 -19.28 5.27 5.47
C PHE A 398 -18.77 5.04 6.89
N GLU A 399 -18.13 3.90 7.09
CA GLU A 399 -17.27 3.65 8.25
C GLU A 399 -15.83 3.48 7.74
N VAL A 400 -14.92 4.27 8.30
CA VAL A 400 -13.51 4.30 7.95
C VAL A 400 -12.71 3.83 9.16
N ASN A 401 -11.79 2.88 8.95
CA ASN A 401 -10.94 2.40 10.02
C ASN A 401 -9.85 3.42 10.40
N ASP A 402 -9.16 3.20 11.52
CA ASP A 402 -8.21 4.16 12.10
C ASP A 402 -7.04 4.48 11.14
N TYR A 403 -6.70 3.54 10.26
CA TYR A 403 -5.60 3.62 9.29
C TYR A 403 -6.06 3.94 7.86
N GLY A 404 -7.36 4.22 7.69
CA GLY A 404 -8.01 4.40 6.40
C GLY A 404 -7.90 5.83 5.88
N VAL A 405 -8.87 6.22 5.06
CA VAL A 405 -8.93 7.53 4.40
C VAL A 405 -9.05 8.67 5.43
N GLY A 406 -8.32 9.76 5.23
CA GLY A 406 -8.46 10.97 6.03
C GLY A 406 -9.69 11.79 5.65
N ILE A 407 -10.04 12.72 6.53
CA ILE A 407 -11.20 13.58 6.35
C ILE A 407 -11.02 14.52 5.14
N ASP A 408 -9.81 15.03 4.93
CA ASP A 408 -9.51 15.96 3.83
C ASP A 408 -9.57 15.26 2.46
N GLN A 409 -9.18 13.99 2.38
CA GLN A 409 -9.36 13.16 1.18
C GLN A 409 -10.84 13.01 0.81
N LEU A 410 -11.72 12.82 1.80
CA LEU A 410 -13.17 12.70 1.57
C LEU A 410 -13.79 14.01 1.06
N LEU A 411 -13.25 15.15 1.49
CA LEU A 411 -13.64 16.48 1.03
C LEU A 411 -13.42 16.66 -0.48
N ILE A 412 -12.39 16.04 -1.06
CA ILE A 412 -12.05 16.22 -2.47
C ILE A 412 -13.04 15.51 -3.39
N LEU A 413 -13.47 14.29 -3.01
CA LEU A 413 -14.57 13.60 -3.71
C LEU A 413 -15.85 14.42 -3.68
N HIS A 414 -16.12 15.07 -2.56
CA HIS A 414 -17.30 15.90 -2.35
C HIS A 414 -17.23 17.23 -3.13
N ASN A 415 -16.09 17.91 -3.11
CA ASN A 415 -15.85 19.16 -3.85
C ASN A 415 -15.87 18.96 -5.37
N HIS A 416 -15.47 17.79 -5.85
CA HIS A 416 -15.54 17.48 -7.28
C HIS A 416 -16.93 17.68 -7.88
N MET A 417 -17.94 17.41 -7.07
CA MET A 417 -19.30 17.22 -7.53
C MET A 417 -20.15 18.49 -7.49
N SER A 418 -19.63 19.57 -6.90
CA SER A 418 -20.32 20.85 -6.77
C SER A 418 -19.75 21.94 -7.68
N LEU A 419 -18.79 21.61 -8.53
CA LEU A 419 -18.25 22.53 -9.52
C LEU A 419 -19.21 22.71 -10.70
N TYR A 420 -19.94 23.82 -10.69
CA TYR A 420 -20.52 24.38 -11.90
C TYR A 420 -19.46 25.29 -12.57
N ARG A 421 -18.87 24.90 -13.70
CA ARG A 421 -18.17 25.85 -14.60
C ARG A 421 -18.83 25.85 -15.97
N ASP A 422 -18.81 26.96 -16.71
CA ASP A 422 -19.41 26.98 -18.06
C ASP A 422 -18.70 26.02 -19.04
N ASP A 423 -17.42 25.71 -18.82
CA ASP A 423 -16.68 24.65 -19.53
C ASP A 423 -16.77 23.26 -18.85
N PHE A 424 -17.24 23.22 -17.60
CA PHE A 424 -17.51 22.01 -16.81
C PHE A 424 -18.99 21.98 -16.41
N ARG A 425 -19.90 21.97 -17.39
CA ARG A 425 -21.29 21.65 -17.09
C ARG A 425 -21.41 20.15 -16.86
N THR A 426 -21.19 19.73 -15.62
CA THR A 426 -21.54 18.39 -15.17
C THR A 426 -23.07 18.29 -15.12
N ILE A 427 -23.66 17.54 -16.05
CA ILE A 427 -25.03 17.03 -15.89
C ILE A 427 -24.95 15.74 -15.07
N LEU A 428 -24.46 15.88 -13.84
CA LEU A 428 -24.54 14.84 -12.83
C LEU A 428 -25.39 15.40 -11.70
N PRO A 429 -26.28 14.59 -11.10
CA PRO A 429 -26.87 15.00 -9.84
C PRO A 429 -25.69 15.27 -8.90
N ALA A 430 -25.66 16.49 -8.35
CA ALA A 430 -24.75 16.88 -7.29
C ALA A 430 -24.64 15.70 -6.32
N PHE A 431 -23.42 15.28 -6.01
CA PHE A 431 -23.28 14.10 -5.20
C PHE A 431 -23.92 14.33 -3.85
N ALA A 432 -24.39 13.21 -3.33
CA ALA A 432 -24.89 13.08 -1.99
C ALA A 432 -23.91 13.64 -0.96
N ASP A 433 -24.45 14.34 0.04
CA ASP A 433 -23.68 14.65 1.25
C ASP A 433 -23.16 13.33 1.85
N ILE A 434 -22.08 13.38 2.61
CA ILE A 434 -21.51 12.17 3.20
C ILE A 434 -21.45 12.27 4.70
N ILE A 435 -21.78 11.16 5.37
CA ILE A 435 -21.55 10.98 6.79
C ILE A 435 -20.50 9.90 6.95
N VAL A 436 -19.42 10.22 7.67
CA VAL A 436 -18.33 9.29 7.90
C VAL A 436 -18.17 9.02 9.39
N PHE A 437 -18.18 7.75 9.75
CA PHE A 437 -17.78 7.26 11.06
C PHE A 437 -16.30 6.94 11.03
N LYS A 438 -15.51 7.62 11.87
CA LYS A 438 -14.09 7.32 12.06
C LYS A 438 -13.76 7.34 13.55
N LYS A 439 -12.88 6.46 13.99
CA LYS A 439 -12.36 6.49 15.35
C LYS A 439 -11.06 7.29 15.37
N ILE A 440 -11.00 8.27 16.27
CA ILE A 440 -9.91 9.24 16.40
C ILE A 440 -9.53 9.28 17.88
N GLY A 441 -8.29 8.90 18.21
CA GLY A 441 -7.81 8.92 19.61
C GLY A 441 -8.65 8.07 20.58
N GLY A 442 -9.22 6.96 20.12
CA GLY A 442 -10.11 6.12 20.93
C GLY A 442 -11.58 6.54 20.94
N ILE A 443 -11.92 7.69 20.34
CA ILE A 443 -13.28 8.25 20.29
C ILE A 443 -13.89 7.97 18.92
N HIS A 444 -15.10 7.42 18.88
CA HIS A 444 -15.86 7.30 17.64
C HIS A 444 -16.51 8.64 17.30
N VAL A 445 -16.22 9.18 16.12
CA VAL A 445 -16.75 10.47 15.64
C VAL A 445 -17.53 10.22 14.36
N ALA A 446 -18.72 10.79 14.27
CA ALA A 446 -19.49 10.89 13.04
C ALA A 446 -19.36 12.30 12.49
N THR A 447 -18.99 12.45 11.23
CA THR A 447 -18.81 13.75 10.58
C THR A 447 -19.64 13.83 9.31
N LEU A 448 -20.50 14.84 9.22
CA LEU A 448 -21.21 15.23 8.01
C LEU A 448 -20.34 16.19 7.20
N PHE A 449 -20.25 15.94 5.90
CA PHE A 449 -19.77 16.88 4.90
C PHE A 449 -20.90 17.16 3.92
N ALA A 450 -21.33 18.42 3.86
CA ALA A 450 -22.39 18.88 2.98
C ALA A 450 -22.00 20.19 2.27
N VAL A 451 -22.41 20.40 1.02
CA VAL A 451 -22.12 21.65 0.29
C VAL A 451 -23.19 22.70 0.57
N HIS A 452 -22.75 23.91 0.95
CA HIS A 452 -23.64 25.06 1.04
C HIS A 452 -23.88 25.67 -0.35
N LYS A 453 -25.10 26.13 -0.61
CA LYS A 453 -25.43 26.83 -1.85
C LYS A 453 -24.62 28.14 -1.94
N THR A 454 -23.81 28.29 -2.98
CA THR A 454 -23.10 29.55 -3.23
C THR A 454 -23.90 30.49 -4.11
N LYS A 455 -23.88 31.79 -3.80
CA LYS A 455 -24.37 32.84 -4.73
C LYS A 455 -23.41 33.08 -5.90
N HIS A 456 -22.13 32.73 -5.74
CA HIS A 456 -21.09 32.94 -6.73
C HIS A 456 -20.44 31.62 -7.15
N GLN A 457 -20.00 31.58 -8.40
CA GLN A 457 -19.31 30.42 -8.97
C GLN A 457 -17.92 30.28 -8.33
N PRO A 458 -17.58 29.13 -7.73
CA PRO A 458 -16.28 28.95 -7.09
C PRO A 458 -15.15 28.94 -8.13
N LEU A 459 -14.05 29.66 -7.82
CA LEU A 459 -12.88 29.74 -8.69
C LEU A 459 -12.08 28.43 -8.74
N SER A 460 -12.21 27.56 -7.74
CA SER A 460 -11.54 26.25 -7.67
C SER A 460 -12.39 25.22 -6.92
N PRO A 461 -12.16 23.91 -7.11
CA PRO A 461 -12.78 22.87 -6.29
C PRO A 461 -12.57 23.09 -4.79
N TYR A 462 -11.41 23.61 -4.39
CA TYR A 462 -11.08 23.88 -2.99
C TYR A 462 -11.81 25.10 -2.42
N ASN A 463 -12.49 25.90 -3.26
CA ASN A 463 -13.20 27.11 -2.84
C ASN A 463 -14.70 26.85 -2.64
N ILE A 464 -15.14 25.59 -2.69
CA ILE A 464 -16.53 25.23 -2.43
C ILE A 464 -16.75 25.30 -0.91
N PRO A 465 -17.76 26.07 -0.44
CA PRO A 465 -18.07 26.11 0.98
C PRO A 465 -18.67 24.76 1.40
N VAL A 466 -17.98 24.10 2.31
CA VAL A 466 -18.43 22.84 2.89
C VAL A 466 -18.86 23.09 4.33
N ILE A 467 -20.11 22.74 4.62
CA ILE A 467 -20.62 22.60 5.97
C ILE A 467 -20.07 21.30 6.52
N THR A 468 -19.27 21.43 7.57
CA THR A 468 -18.78 20.29 8.33
C THR A 468 -19.40 20.34 9.72
N ARG A 469 -20.05 19.24 10.10
CA ARG A 469 -20.59 19.05 11.46
C ARG A 469 -20.12 17.70 11.96
N ALA A 470 -19.62 17.66 13.19
CA ALA A 470 -19.10 16.44 13.78
C ALA A 470 -19.71 16.21 15.16
N VAL A 471 -20.02 14.96 15.46
CA VAL A 471 -20.51 14.54 16.77
C VAL A 471 -19.78 13.30 17.25
N GLN A 472 -19.52 13.25 18.55
CA GLN A 472 -19.08 12.02 19.18
C GLN A 472 -20.21 11.00 19.16
N VAL A 473 -19.92 9.79 18.68
CA VAL A 473 -20.83 8.63 18.75
C VAL A 473 -20.76 8.04 20.16
N THR A 474 -21.84 8.19 20.93
CA THR A 474 -21.91 7.75 22.32
C THR A 474 -23.13 6.88 22.60
N LYS A 475 -22.98 5.94 23.54
CA LYS A 475 -24.05 5.03 23.97
C LYS A 475 -25.07 5.71 24.92
N ARG A 476 -24.80 6.92 25.38
CA ARG A 476 -25.70 7.65 26.29
C ARG A 476 -27.01 7.98 25.56
N LYS A 477 -28.13 7.48 26.07
CA LYS A 477 -29.48 7.64 25.45
C LYS A 477 -29.90 9.11 25.30
N ASP A 478 -29.37 9.99 26.15
CA ASP A 478 -29.72 11.41 26.17
C ASP A 478 -28.78 12.29 25.33
N ALA A 479 -27.73 11.73 24.72
CA ALA A 479 -26.70 12.53 24.06
C ALA A 479 -27.13 13.22 22.75
N TYR A 480 -28.27 12.81 22.20
CA TYR A 480 -28.85 13.38 20.98
C TYR A 480 -30.32 13.77 21.19
N LYS A 481 -30.74 13.97 22.45
CA LYS A 481 -32.04 14.56 22.76
C LYS A 481 -31.97 16.05 22.43
N PHE A 482 -33.03 16.55 21.82
CA PHE A 482 -33.18 17.95 21.49
C PHE A 482 -33.90 18.63 22.66
N ASP A 483 -33.43 19.79 23.10
CA ASP A 483 -34.17 20.70 23.99
C ASP A 483 -35.24 21.48 23.21
N LEU A 484 -35.95 20.81 22.29
CA LEU A 484 -37.01 21.40 21.46
C LEU A 484 -38.41 20.85 21.81
N ASP A 485 -38.52 20.08 22.90
CA ASP A 485 -39.81 19.57 23.37
C ASP A 485 -40.60 20.61 24.21
N GLU A 486 -40.12 21.85 24.39
CA GLU A 486 -40.85 22.86 25.20
C GLU A 486 -40.98 24.30 24.64
N GLU A 487 -40.44 24.64 23.46
CA GLU A 487 -40.68 25.99 22.90
C GLU A 487 -41.20 25.95 21.45
N GLU A 488 -42.49 26.28 21.36
CA GLU A 488 -43.31 26.65 20.20
C GLU A 488 -43.23 25.76 18.94
N GLU A 489 -44.38 25.12 18.65
CA GLU A 489 -44.72 24.52 17.36
C GLU A 489 -44.72 25.56 16.23
N ASP A 490 -43.57 26.08 15.86
CA ASP A 490 -43.35 26.46 14.47
C ASP A 490 -43.29 25.14 13.69
N LYS A 491 -44.31 24.92 12.85
CA LYS A 491 -44.34 23.84 11.85
C LYS A 491 -43.20 24.06 10.86
N ILE A 492 -41.99 23.68 11.27
CA ILE A 492 -40.85 23.52 10.40
C ILE A 492 -41.17 22.31 9.54
N ASP A 493 -41.31 22.52 8.23
CA ASP A 493 -41.57 21.48 7.24
C ASP A 493 -40.51 20.37 7.41
N VAL A 494 -40.91 19.24 7.98
CA VAL A 494 -40.01 18.12 8.23
C VAL A 494 -39.58 17.57 6.87
N SER A 495 -38.31 17.77 6.52
CA SER A 495 -37.69 17.13 5.35
C SER A 495 -37.99 15.63 5.38
N ARG A 496 -38.42 15.06 4.24
CA ARG A 496 -38.76 13.63 4.18
C ARG A 496 -37.47 12.83 4.23
N VAL A 497 -37.11 12.33 5.41
CA VAL A 497 -35.93 11.50 5.61
C VAL A 497 -36.28 10.01 5.55
N ASP A 498 -35.72 9.29 4.59
CA ASP A 498 -35.85 7.85 4.41
C ASP A 498 -34.53 7.11 4.72
N TYR A 499 -34.57 6.30 5.77
CA TYR A 499 -33.43 5.52 6.29
C TYR A 499 -33.38 4.07 5.77
N ASN A 500 -34.31 3.64 4.90
CA ASN A 500 -34.46 2.25 4.47
C ASN A 500 -33.22 1.67 3.75
N TYR A 501 -32.40 2.54 3.17
CA TYR A 501 -31.20 2.14 2.42
C TYR A 501 -29.95 1.98 3.29
N LEU A 502 -30.06 2.20 4.61
CA LEU A 502 -28.97 1.97 5.55
C LEU A 502 -28.86 0.50 5.97
N ARG A 503 -27.63 -0.01 6.05
CA ARG A 503 -27.33 -1.40 6.43
C ARG A 503 -26.45 -1.44 7.68
N LYS A 504 -26.75 -2.38 8.59
CA LYS A 504 -25.88 -2.78 9.72
C LYS A 504 -25.34 -1.59 10.54
N LEU A 505 -26.24 -0.80 11.14
CA LEU A 505 -25.89 0.30 12.06
C LEU A 505 -26.34 0.02 13.49
N THR A 506 -25.50 0.42 14.44
CA THR A 506 -25.84 0.47 15.86
C THR A 506 -26.82 1.62 16.17
N GLN A 507 -27.56 1.53 17.27
CA GLN A 507 -28.47 2.61 17.70
C GLN A 507 -27.75 3.97 17.90
N PRO A 508 -26.56 4.05 18.52
CA PRO A 508 -25.78 5.28 18.58
C PRO A 508 -25.44 5.88 17.21
N GLN A 509 -25.06 5.03 16.24
CA GLN A 509 -24.77 5.49 14.88
C GLN A 509 -26.02 6.05 14.20
N ARG A 510 -27.18 5.42 14.39
CA ARG A 510 -28.46 5.95 13.87
C ARG A 510 -28.79 7.31 14.49
N GLY A 511 -28.63 7.44 15.82
CA GLY A 511 -28.85 8.71 16.53
C GLY A 511 -27.94 9.83 16.04
N ALA A 512 -26.65 9.54 15.86
CA ALA A 512 -25.67 10.49 15.32
C ALA A 512 -26.02 10.92 13.88
N ILE A 513 -26.44 9.99 13.01
CA ILE A 513 -26.89 10.32 11.65
C ILE A 513 -28.10 11.26 11.69
N SER A 514 -29.14 10.92 12.47
CA SER A 514 -30.34 11.75 12.59
C SER A 514 -30.02 13.14 13.12
N TYR A 515 -29.14 13.24 14.12
CA TYR A 515 -28.68 14.51 14.65
C TYR A 515 -27.95 15.33 13.58
N LEU A 516 -26.97 14.74 12.90
CA LEU A 516 -26.19 15.42 11.87
C LEU A 516 -27.04 15.90 10.69
N ILE A 517 -28.00 15.09 10.24
CA ILE A 517 -28.92 15.48 9.16
C ILE A 517 -29.79 16.66 9.59
N LYS A 518 -30.31 16.63 10.82
CA LYS A 518 -31.11 17.72 11.37
C LYS A 518 -30.28 19.00 11.47
N GLU A 519 -29.24 19.00 12.30
CA GLU A 519 -28.37 20.17 12.52
C GLU A 519 -27.72 20.69 11.23
N GLY A 520 -27.26 19.80 10.37
CA GLY A 520 -26.57 20.16 9.12
C GLY A 520 -27.50 20.71 8.04
N MET A 521 -28.81 20.46 8.11
CA MET A 521 -29.78 20.93 7.12
C MET A 521 -30.70 22.05 7.61
N PHE A 522 -30.78 22.31 8.92
CA PHE A 522 -31.58 23.41 9.46
C PHE A 522 -30.89 24.78 9.42
N GLU A 523 -29.59 24.84 9.12
CA GLU A 523 -28.85 26.10 8.92
C GLU A 523 -28.61 26.45 7.42
N LEU A 524 -29.29 25.80 6.46
CA LEU A 524 -29.05 25.93 5.00
C LEU A 524 -29.88 27.02 4.30
#